data_AF-A0A966M9X2-F1
#
_entry.id   AF-A0A966M9X2-F1
#
_cell.length_a   1.000
_cell.length_b   1.000
_cell.length_c   1.000
_cell.angle_alpha   90.00
_cell.angle_beta   90.00
_cell.angle_gamma   90.00
#
_symmetry.space_group_name_H-M   'P 1'
#
loop_
_entity.id
_entity.type
_entity.pdbx_description
1 polymer ?
#
loop_
_entity_poly.entity_id
_entity_poly.type
_entity_poly.pdbx_seq_one_letter_code
_entity_poly.pdbx_strand_id
1 'polypeptide(L)'
;MSVTMREMLEAGCHFGHQTRFWSPKMAPYIFGHRNKIHIINLEKTLPMFQDALKFVRQVAANRGTILFVGTKRQSREIIAQEATRA
;
A
#
# COMPACT_ATOMS: atom_id res chain seq x y z
N MET A 1 -14.78 -6.52 5.17
CA MET A 1 -14.40 -6.83 3.77
C MET A 1 -12.94 -7.25 3.76
N SER A 2 -12.63 -8.39 3.17
CA SER A 2 -11.26 -8.87 3.00
C SER A 2 -10.77 -8.48 1.60
N VAL A 3 -9.70 -7.69 1.53
CA VAL A 3 -9.06 -7.36 0.25
C VAL A 3 -8.42 -8.62 -0.32
N THR A 4 -8.67 -8.90 -1.59
CA THR A 4 -8.12 -10.02 -2.35
C THR A 4 -6.97 -9.58 -3.25
N MET A 5 -6.11 -10.52 -3.65
CA MET A 5 -5.04 -10.25 -4.61
C MET A 5 -5.58 -9.77 -5.96
N ARG A 6 -6.75 -10.27 -6.36
CA ARG A 6 -7.43 -9.86 -7.59
C ARG A 6 -7.81 -8.38 -7.55
N GLU A 7 -8.41 -7.92 -6.46
CA GLU A 7 -8.75 -6.50 -6.29
C GLU A 7 -7.51 -5.61 -6.28
N MET A 8 -6.40 -6.05 -5.66
CA MET A 8 -5.13 -5.32 -5.72
C MET A 8 -4.56 -5.23 -7.14
N LEU A 9 -4.77 -6.27 -7.95
CA LEU A 9 -4.34 -6.32 -9.34
C LEU A 9 -5.18 -5.37 -10.20
N GLU A 10 -6.51 -5.41 -10.06
CA GLU A 10 -7.46 -4.52 -10.74
C GLU A 10 -7.25 -3.04 -10.33
N ALA A 11 -6.92 -2.78 -9.07
CA ALA A 11 -6.57 -1.45 -8.56
C ALA A 11 -5.18 -0.96 -9.01
N GLY A 12 -4.38 -1.80 -9.67
CA GLY A 12 -3.05 -1.43 -10.16
C GLY A 12 -1.97 -1.32 -9.07
N CYS A 13 -2.16 -1.91 -7.89
CA CYS A 13 -1.20 -1.81 -6.77
C CYS A 13 0.16 -2.45 -7.08
N HIS A 14 0.23 -3.31 -8.09
CA HIS A 14 1.45 -3.99 -8.52
C HIS A 14 2.37 -3.11 -9.38
N PHE A 15 1.91 -1.95 -9.87
CA PHE A 15 2.74 -1.04 -10.65
C PHE A 15 3.74 -0.32 -9.74
N GLY A 16 5.00 -0.71 -9.84
CA GLY A 16 6.12 -0.02 -9.21
C GLY A 16 6.62 1.14 -10.05
N HIS A 17 7.85 1.57 -9.77
CA HIS A 17 8.49 2.66 -10.48
C HIS A 17 9.41 2.15 -11.61
N GLN A 18 9.96 3.07 -12.41
CA GLN A 18 10.96 2.74 -13.43
C GLN A 18 12.19 2.05 -12.82
N THR A 19 12.80 1.12 -13.55
CA THR A 19 13.94 0.29 -13.08
C THR A 19 15.19 1.09 -12.71
N ARG A 20 15.30 2.33 -13.16
CA ARG A 20 16.42 3.23 -12.79
C ARG A 20 16.23 3.95 -11.45
N PHE A 21 14.99 4.11 -10.98
CA PHE A 21 14.71 4.77 -9.69
C PHE A 21 14.18 3.74 -8.70
N TRP A 22 15.06 2.81 -8.32
CA TRP A 22 14.76 1.78 -7.35
C TRP A 22 15.80 1.80 -6.22
N SER A 23 15.39 1.30 -5.06
CA SER A 23 16.28 1.10 -3.91
C SER A 23 16.64 -0.39 -3.82
N PRO A 24 17.92 -0.77 -3.69
CA PRO A 24 18.34 -2.17 -3.56
C PRO A 24 17.63 -2.94 -2.44
N LYS A 25 17.26 -2.24 -1.35
CA LYS A 25 16.52 -2.81 -0.22
C LYS A 25 15.11 -3.31 -0.61
N MET A 26 14.58 -2.88 -1.75
CA MET A 26 13.29 -3.33 -2.27
C MET A 26 13.36 -4.66 -3.04
N ALA A 27 14.56 -5.20 -3.29
CA ALA A 27 14.73 -6.45 -4.03
C ALA A 27 13.82 -7.59 -3.54
N PRO A 28 13.63 -7.81 -2.20
CA PRO A 28 12.74 -8.87 -1.73
C PRO A 28 11.26 -8.66 -2.07
N TYR A 29 10.82 -7.43 -2.35
CA TYR A 29 9.42 -7.09 -2.61
C TYR A 29 9.08 -6.94 -4.10
N ILE A 30 10.09 -7.01 -4.96
CA ILE A 30 9.94 -6.91 -6.41
C ILE A 30 9.75 -8.32 -6.97
N PHE A 31 8.66 -8.53 -7.72
CA PHE A 31 8.42 -9.78 -8.44
C PHE A 31 9.30 -9.88 -9.69
N GLY A 32 9.48 -8.77 -10.39
CA GLY A 32 10.26 -8.68 -11.61
C GLY A 32 10.15 -7.30 -12.24
N HIS A 33 10.45 -7.20 -13.53
CA HIS A 33 10.25 -5.97 -14.28
C HIS A 33 9.75 -6.27 -15.70
N ARG A 34 8.94 -5.37 -16.26
CA ARG A 34 8.46 -5.43 -17.63
C ARG A 34 8.41 -4.02 -18.19
N ASN A 35 8.84 -3.83 -19.44
CA ASN A 35 8.86 -2.51 -20.09
C ASN A 35 9.55 -1.42 -19.25
N LYS A 36 10.66 -1.77 -18.57
CA LYS A 36 11.42 -0.89 -17.66
C LYS A 36 10.66 -0.41 -16.42
N ILE A 37 9.55 -1.06 -16.04
CA ILE A 37 8.81 -0.81 -14.80
C ILE A 37 8.95 -2.02 -13.88
N HIS A 38 9.25 -1.79 -12.60
CA HIS A 38 9.23 -2.84 -11.59
C HIS A 38 7.80 -3.26 -11.27
N ILE A 39 7.59 -4.57 -11.14
CA ILE A 39 6.33 -5.16 -10.70
C ILE A 39 6.48 -5.54 -9.22
N ILE A 40 5.62 -5.00 -8.37
CA ILE A 40 5.59 -5.29 -6.94
C ILE A 40 4.94 -6.67 -6.72
N ASN A 41 5.54 -7.48 -5.85
CA ASN A 41 5.02 -8.81 -5.55
C ASN A 41 3.78 -8.72 -4.64
N LEU A 42 2.61 -9.02 -5.22
CA LEU A 42 1.34 -9.05 -4.47
C LEU A 42 1.21 -10.24 -3.52
N GLU A 43 1.90 -11.36 -3.76
CA GLU A 43 1.95 -12.50 -2.84
C GLU A 43 2.61 -12.12 -1.51
N LYS A 44 3.54 -11.16 -1.55
CA LYS A 44 4.14 -10.56 -0.34
C LYS A 44 3.32 -9.39 0.20
N THR A 45 2.73 -8.59 -0.68
CA THR A 45 1.96 -7.40 -0.27
C THR A 45 0.70 -7.79 0.50
N LEU A 46 -0.02 -8.84 0.08
CA LEU A 46 -1.26 -9.28 0.73
C LEU A 46 -1.09 -9.66 2.21
N PRO A 47 -0.18 -10.56 2.61
CA PRO A 47 0.02 -10.90 4.03
C PRO A 47 0.51 -9.69 4.84
N MET A 48 1.44 -8.89 4.30
CA MET A 48 1.93 -7.68 4.98
C MET A 48 0.83 -6.63 5.17
N PHE A 49 -0.08 -6.50 4.21
CA PHE A 49 -1.25 -5.63 4.32
C PHE A 49 -2.20 -6.12 5.42
N GLN A 50 -2.42 -7.42 5.53
CA GLN A 50 -3.25 -8.01 6.60
C GLN A 50 -2.64 -7.77 7.98
N ASP A 51 -1.31 -7.89 8.12
CA ASP A 51 -0.59 -7.60 9.36
C ASP A 51 -0.72 -6.12 9.76
N ALA A 52 -0.51 -5.21 8.80
CA ALA A 52 -0.69 -3.78 9.01
C ALA A 52 -2.14 -3.45 9.43
N LEU A 53 -3.12 -4.06 8.77
CA LEU A 53 -4.54 -3.87 9.09
C LEU A 53 -4.87 -4.37 10.50
N LYS A 54 -4.30 -5.52 10.91
CA LYS A 54 -4.45 -6.04 12.27
C LYS A 54 -3.89 -5.06 13.30
N PHE A 55 -2.71 -4.52 13.05
CA PHE A 55 -2.09 -3.53 13.94
C PHE A 55 -2.94 -2.26 14.06
N VAL A 56 -3.39 -1.69 12.93
CA VAL A 56 -4.22 -0.47 12.92
C VAL A 56 -5.54 -0.69 13.68
N ARG A 57 -6.18 -1.86 13.50
CA ARG A 57 -7.37 -2.23 14.27
C ARG A 57 -7.11 -2.28 15.78
N GLN A 58 -5.96 -2.79 16.20
CA GLN A 58 -5.59 -2.83 17.62
C GLN A 58 -5.39 -1.42 18.19
N VAL A 59 -4.73 -0.52 17.45
CA VAL A 59 -4.54 0.88 17.86
C VAL A 59 -5.89 1.58 18.03
N ALA A 60 -6.80 1.41 17.06
CA ALA A 60 -8.14 1.98 17.12
C ALA A 60 -8.95 1.42 18.32
N ALA A 61 -8.90 0.10 18.55
CA ALA A 61 -9.57 -0.54 19.69
C ALA A 61 -9.06 -0.01 21.05
N ASN A 62 -7.78 0.33 21.13
CA ASN A 62 -7.14 0.90 22.32
C ASN A 62 -7.35 2.42 22.46
N ARG A 63 -8.24 3.03 21.66
CA ARG A 63 -8.45 4.49 21.60
C ARG A 63 -7.18 5.29 21.29
N GLY A 64 -6.24 4.69 20.56
CA GLY A 64 -5.05 5.36 20.07
C GLY A 64 -5.37 6.29 18.91
N THR A 65 -4.60 7.38 18.79
CA THR A 65 -4.74 8.34 17.69
C THR A 65 -3.96 7.86 16.46
N ILE A 66 -4.61 7.86 15.29
CA ILE A 66 -4.00 7.52 14.00
C ILE A 66 -3.90 8.80 13.17
N LEU A 67 -2.67 9.19 12.81
CA LEU A 67 -2.43 10.36 11.97
C LEU A 67 -2.32 9.93 10.49
N PHE A 68 -3.19 10.47 9.65
CA PHE A 68 -3.11 10.28 8.20
C PHE A 68 -2.24 11.38 7.57
N VAL A 69 -1.24 10.99 6.77
CA VAL A 69 -0.30 11.93 6.12
C VAL A 69 -0.18 11.64 4.63
N GLY A 70 -0.40 12.66 3.79
CA GLY A 70 -0.10 12.57 2.37
C GLY A 70 0.02 13.94 1.71
N THR A 71 1.09 14.12 0.94
CA THR A 71 1.45 15.40 0.31
C THR A 71 1.26 15.39 -1.21
N LYS A 72 1.03 14.22 -1.81
CA LYS A 72 0.83 14.07 -3.26
C LYS A 72 -0.57 14.56 -3.65
N ARG A 73 -0.67 15.18 -4.83
CA ARG A 73 -1.94 15.70 -5.37
C ARG A 73 -3.04 14.63 -5.42
N GLN A 74 -2.70 13.42 -5.84
CA GLN A 74 -3.64 12.28 -5.94
C GLN A 74 -4.16 11.80 -4.58
N SER A 75 -3.46 12.10 -3.49
CA SER A 75 -3.78 11.58 -2.15
C SER A 75 -4.48 12.61 -1.27
N ARG A 76 -4.37 13.90 -1.58
CA ARG A 76 -4.79 15.01 -0.70
C ARG A 76 -6.26 14.93 -0.30
N GLU A 77 -7.16 14.80 -1.27
CA GLU A 77 -8.61 14.78 -1.02
C GLU A 77 -9.04 13.50 -0.33
N ILE A 78 -8.57 12.35 -0.82
CA ILE A 78 -8.92 11.03 -0.28
C ILE A 78 -8.51 10.92 1.19
N ILE A 79 -7.28 11.33 1.53
CA ILE A 79 -6.80 11.26 2.91
C ILE A 79 -7.62 12.16 3.84
N ALA A 80 -7.90 13.40 3.43
CA ALA A 80 -8.69 14.33 4.26
C ALA A 80 -10.12 13.83 4.47
N GLN A 81 -10.75 13.31 3.41
CA GLN A 81 -12.11 12.76 3.48
C GLN A 81 -12.16 11.54 4.40
N GLU A 82 -11.29 10.54 4.20
CA GLU A 82 -11.32 9.31 5.01
C GLU A 82 -10.92 9.58 6.47
N ALA A 83 -10.03 10.54 6.74
CA ALA A 83 -9.68 10.92 8.11
C ALA A 83 -10.83 11.63 8.85
N THR A 84 -11.71 12.34 8.13
CA THR A 84 -12.85 13.07 8.73
C THR A 84 -14.08 12.18 8.93
N ARG A 85 -14.16 11.02 8.24
CA ARG A 85 -15.28 10.08 8.38
C ARG A 85 -15.30 9.34 9.72
N ALA A 86 -14.19 9.30 10.44
CA ALA A 86 -14.00 8.55 11.68
C ALA A 86 -14.42 9.33 12.93
#